data_AF-A0A3L9L793-F1
#
_entry.id   AF-A0A3L9L793-F1
#
_cell.length_a   1.000
_cell.length_b   1.000
_cell.length_c   1.000
_cell.angle_alpha   90.00
_cell.angle_beta   90.00
_cell.angle_gamma   90.00
#
_symmetry.space_group_name_H-M   'P 1'
#
loop_
_entity.id
_entity.type
_entity.pdbx_description
1 polymer ?
#
loop_
_entity_poly.entity_id
_entity_poly.type
_entity_poly.pdbx_seq_one_letter_code
_entity_poly.pdbx_strand_id
1 'polypeptide(L)'
;MRRLVTAPYKDDEGMGCGGLLATFPDKCTAVVLAVVLAEGSPTRRREFARAMDVLGVTRTRELDLPDGAAGADVLALARLPDEICAELEPEELHLPFPSLHQDHIAAYEAGMRTARLATSPGHFPRGTGRRRRWSCPTWRSAT
;
A
#
# COMPACT_ATOMS: atom_id res chain seq x y z
N MET A 1 2.71 -8.17 13.02
CA MET A 1 1.74 -7.16 12.58
C MET A 1 1.78 -7.10 11.09
N ARG A 2 0.66 -7.33 10.40
CA ARG A 2 0.63 -7.32 8.92
C ARG A 2 0.62 -5.88 8.42
N ARG A 3 1.49 -5.54 7.49
CA ARG A 3 1.62 -4.17 6.98
C ARG A 3 1.49 -4.15 5.47
N LEU A 4 0.77 -3.17 4.95
CA LEU A 4 0.71 -2.86 3.52
C LEU A 4 1.49 -1.56 3.28
N VAL A 5 2.41 -1.54 2.30
CA VAL A 5 3.17 -0.35 1.91
C VAL A 5 2.87 -0.05 0.45
N THR A 6 2.21 1.06 0.16
CA THR A 6 1.95 1.49 -1.22
C THR A 6 3.00 2.50 -1.66
N ALA A 7 3.49 2.43 -2.89
CA ALA A 7 4.55 3.31 -3.38
C ALA A 7 4.41 3.51 -4.89
N PRO A 8 4.28 4.72 -5.43
CA PRO A 8 4.06 4.90 -6.86
C PRO A 8 5.27 4.36 -7.64
N TYR A 9 6.49 4.74 -7.28
CA TYR A 9 7.67 4.29 -8.00
C TYR A 9 8.39 3.12 -7.31
N LYS A 10 9.10 2.34 -8.13
CA LYS A 10 10.03 1.30 -7.66
C LYS A 10 11.27 1.96 -7.09
N ASP A 11 11.33 2.05 -5.76
CA ASP A 11 12.38 2.64 -4.89
C ASP A 11 11.75 3.45 -3.76
N ASP A 12 10.57 4.05 -3.98
CA ASP A 12 9.85 4.82 -2.98
C ASP A 12 9.54 4.02 -1.71
N GLU A 13 9.25 2.72 -1.84
CA GLU A 13 9.05 1.83 -0.69
C GLU A 13 10.31 1.69 0.15
N GLY A 14 11.48 1.65 -0.50
CA GLY A 14 12.78 1.55 0.14
C GLY A 14 13.19 2.88 0.75
N MET A 15 12.94 3.99 0.05
CA MET A 15 13.25 5.34 0.52
C MET A 15 12.36 5.77 1.68
N GLY A 16 11.06 5.49 1.62
CA GLY A 16 10.11 5.85 2.67
C GLY A 16 10.07 4.86 3.82
N CYS A 17 10.04 3.56 3.52
CA CYS A 17 9.81 2.50 4.51
C CYS A 17 10.95 1.48 4.62
N GLY A 18 12.10 1.65 3.96
CA GLY A 18 13.15 0.63 3.91
C GLY A 18 13.64 0.14 5.28
N GLY A 19 13.83 1.05 6.23
CA GLY A 19 14.18 0.68 7.61
C GLY A 19 13.09 -0.15 8.30
N LEU A 20 11.82 0.20 8.08
CA LEU A 20 10.66 -0.56 8.60
C LEU A 20 10.58 -1.96 7.97
N LEU A 21 10.80 -2.04 6.65
CA LEU A 21 10.78 -3.28 5.89
C LEU A 21 11.89 -4.23 6.35
N ALA A 22 13.14 -3.74 6.41
CA ALA A 22 14.30 -4.52 6.82
C ALA A 22 14.25 -4.95 8.30
N THR A 23 13.61 -4.16 9.18
CA THR A 23 13.50 -4.51 10.61
C THR A 23 12.50 -5.65 10.86
N PHE A 24 11.49 -5.79 10.01
CA PHE A 24 10.37 -6.71 10.24
C PHE A 24 9.99 -7.55 9.02
N PRO A 25 10.93 -8.25 8.36
CA PRO A 25 10.68 -8.92 7.07
C PRO A 25 9.55 -9.94 7.13
N ASP A 26 9.51 -10.80 8.17
CA ASP A 26 8.49 -11.86 8.31
C ASP A 26 7.11 -11.35 8.75
N LYS A 27 7.05 -10.10 9.22
CA LYS A 27 5.81 -9.46 9.71
C LYS A 27 5.28 -8.44 8.71
N CYS A 28 6.15 -7.84 7.90
CA CYS A 28 5.79 -6.92 6.83
C CYS A 28 5.46 -7.71 5.57
N THR A 29 4.18 -7.98 5.33
CA THR A 29 3.74 -8.33 3.97
C THR A 29 3.70 -7.06 3.12
N ALA A 30 4.88 -6.53 2.80
CA ALA A 30 5.00 -5.31 2.05
C ALA A 30 4.53 -5.50 0.62
N VAL A 31 3.23 -5.39 0.39
CA VAL A 31 2.69 -5.37 -0.96
C VAL A 31 2.95 -3.99 -1.53
N VAL A 32 4.15 -3.83 -2.07
CA VAL A 32 4.58 -2.64 -2.78
C VAL A 32 3.68 -2.47 -3.99
N LEU A 33 2.70 -1.59 -3.86
CA LEU A 33 1.83 -1.18 -4.95
C LEU A 33 2.62 -0.24 -5.88
N ALA A 34 3.61 -0.76 -6.62
CA ALA A 34 4.33 0.00 -7.63
C ALA A 34 3.35 0.42 -8.71
N VAL A 35 2.90 1.67 -8.61
CA VAL A 35 2.04 2.34 -9.58
C VAL A 35 2.95 3.24 -10.35
N VAL A 36 3.55 2.66 -11.40
CA VAL A 36 3.98 3.32 -12.63
C VAL A 36 5.02 2.43 -13.30
N LEU A 37 4.63 1.96 -14.48
CA LEU A 37 5.49 1.42 -15.52
C LEU A 37 5.16 2.20 -16.80
N ALA A 38 5.82 3.34 -17.04
CA ALA A 38 6.27 3.55 -18.41
C ALA A 38 7.47 2.63 -18.57
N GLU A 39 7.30 1.51 -19.26
CA GLU A 39 8.37 0.61 -19.67
C GLU A 39 9.48 0.50 -18.62
N GLY A 40 9.16 -0.03 -17.44
CA GLY A 40 10.19 -0.28 -16.43
C GLY A 40 11.27 -1.13 -17.08
N SER A 41 12.38 -0.48 -17.45
CA SER A 41 13.50 -1.10 -18.15
C SER A 41 13.80 -2.43 -17.47
N PRO A 42 14.16 -3.49 -18.20
CA PRO A 42 14.60 -4.74 -17.60
C PRO A 42 15.58 -4.52 -16.44
N THR A 43 16.37 -3.45 -16.49
CA THR A 43 17.21 -2.95 -15.40
C THR A 43 16.41 -2.58 -14.15
N ARG A 44 15.41 -1.70 -14.24
CA ARG A 44 14.59 -1.26 -13.11
C ARG A 44 13.82 -2.41 -12.45
N ARG A 45 13.36 -3.39 -13.24
CA ARG A 45 12.74 -4.62 -12.70
C ARG A 45 13.75 -5.45 -11.89
N ARG A 46 14.98 -5.61 -12.39
CA ARG A 46 16.05 -6.32 -11.67
C ARG A 46 16.48 -5.59 -10.40
N GLU A 47 16.61 -4.27 -10.45
CA GLU A 47 16.93 -3.43 -9.30
C GLU A 47 15.88 -3.56 -8.21
N PHE A 48 14.60 -3.44 -8.57
CA PHE A 48 13.50 -3.61 -7.64
C PHE A 48 13.48 -5.01 -7.02
N ALA A 49 13.59 -6.06 -7.83
CA ALA A 49 13.62 -7.43 -7.32
C ALA A 49 14.80 -7.65 -6.34
N ARG A 50 15.97 -7.08 -6.65
CA ARG A 50 17.13 -7.15 -5.76
C ARG A 50 16.93 -6.34 -4.48
N ALA A 51 16.30 -5.18 -4.55
CA ALA A 51 15.99 -4.38 -3.37
C ALA A 51 15.01 -5.12 -2.45
N MET A 52 13.97 -5.74 -3.00
CA MET A 52 13.00 -6.53 -2.24
C MET A 52 13.65 -7.72 -1.54
N ASP A 53 14.55 -8.41 -2.24
CA ASP A 53 15.35 -9.51 -1.67
C ASP A 53 16.23 -9.03 -0.51
N VAL A 54 16.92 -7.90 -0.67
CA VAL A 54 17.73 -7.29 0.41
C VAL A 54 16.87 -6.87 1.61
N LEU A 55 15.67 -6.36 1.37
CA LEU A 55 14.73 -5.95 2.43
C LEU A 55 13.98 -7.14 3.06
N GLY A 56 14.14 -8.37 2.54
CA GLY A 56 13.43 -9.56 3.00
C GLY A 56 11.94 -9.56 2.66
N VAL A 57 11.52 -8.78 1.66
CA VAL A 57 10.13 -8.70 1.20
C VAL A 57 9.83 -9.87 0.27
N THR A 58 8.86 -10.70 0.64
CA THR A 58 8.53 -11.95 -0.08
C THR A 58 7.28 -11.86 -0.96
N ARG A 59 6.52 -10.77 -0.89
CA ARG A 59 5.27 -10.59 -1.64
C ARG A 59 5.15 -9.17 -2.16
N THR A 60 5.12 -9.00 -3.47
CA THR A 60 4.89 -7.71 -4.15
C THR A 60 3.73 -7.83 -5.15
N ARG A 61 3.06 -6.72 -5.46
CA ARG A 61 2.01 -6.65 -6.50
C ARG A 61 2.15 -5.34 -7.26
N GLU A 62 2.34 -5.41 -8.57
CA GLU A 62 2.64 -4.24 -9.39
C GLU A 62 1.45 -3.89 -10.29
N LEU A 63 1.25 -2.59 -10.55
CA LEU A 63 0.35 -2.09 -11.60
C LEU A 63 1.17 -1.54 -12.76
N ASP A 64 0.81 -1.94 -13.97
CA ASP A 64 1.45 -1.49 -15.21
C ASP A 64 0.75 -0.24 -15.76
N LEU A 65 0.87 0.87 -15.00
CA LEU A 65 0.26 2.17 -15.36
C LEU A 65 1.30 3.09 -16.00
N PRO A 66 0.94 3.94 -16.99
CA PRO A 66 1.92 4.81 -17.63
C PRO A 66 2.52 5.84 -16.66
N ASP A 67 3.81 6.13 -16.84
CA ASP A 67 4.53 7.13 -16.04
C ASP A 67 3.97 8.54 -16.18
N GLY A 68 3.84 9.21 -15.03
CA GLY A 68 3.25 10.52 -14.89
C GLY A 68 1.73 10.52 -15.03
N ALA A 69 1.10 9.36 -15.18
CA ALA A 69 -0.32 9.20 -15.48
C ALA A 69 -1.03 8.20 -14.56
N ALA A 70 -0.54 7.96 -13.35
CA ALA A 70 -1.21 7.09 -12.37
C ALA A 70 -2.66 7.53 -12.12
N GLY A 71 -2.90 8.84 -12.10
CA GLY A 71 -4.23 9.42 -11.94
C GLY A 71 -5.18 9.23 -13.12
N ALA A 72 -4.72 8.73 -14.27
CA ALA A 72 -5.59 8.49 -15.44
C ALA A 72 -6.51 7.27 -15.25
N ASP A 73 -6.08 6.28 -14.46
CA ASP A 73 -6.89 5.10 -14.11
C ASP A 73 -7.05 4.97 -12.59
N VAL A 74 -7.80 5.91 -12.02
CA VAL A 74 -8.12 5.95 -10.58
C VAL A 74 -8.80 4.66 -10.10
N LEU A 75 -9.55 3.99 -10.98
CA LEU A 75 -10.27 2.77 -10.63
C LEU A 75 -9.30 1.59 -10.45
N ALA A 76 -8.38 1.37 -11.38
CA ALA A 76 -7.34 0.35 -11.22
C ALA A 76 -6.45 0.65 -10.01
N LEU A 77 -6.09 1.93 -9.84
CA LEU A 77 -5.26 2.41 -8.75
C LEU A 77 -5.89 2.18 -7.36
N ALA A 78 -7.21 2.29 -7.24
CA ALA A 78 -7.93 2.01 -6.00
C ALA A 78 -8.23 0.52 -5.79
N ARG A 79 -8.53 -0.23 -6.88
CA ARG A 79 -8.91 -1.64 -6.79
C ARG A 79 -7.81 -2.55 -6.24
N LEU A 80 -6.57 -2.38 -6.69
CA LEU A 80 -5.51 -3.30 -6.27
C LEU A 80 -5.24 -3.22 -4.76
N PRO A 81 -5.10 -2.03 -4.14
CA PRO A 81 -5.03 -1.92 -2.68
C PRO A 81 -6.23 -2.52 -1.95
N ASP A 82 -7.46 -2.34 -2.46
CA ASP A 82 -8.68 -2.93 -1.88
C ASP A 82 -8.61 -4.47 -1.89
N GLU A 83 -8.24 -5.06 -3.03
CA GLU A 83 -8.07 -6.52 -3.18
C GLU A 83 -7.00 -7.06 -2.22
N ILE A 84 -5.85 -6.37 -2.13
CA ILE A 84 -4.79 -6.73 -1.20
C ILE A 84 -5.27 -6.63 0.24
N CYS A 85 -6.00 -5.57 0.60
CA CYS A 85 -6.52 -5.42 1.95
C CYS A 85 -7.50 -6.55 2.30
N ALA A 86 -8.33 -6.96 1.34
CA ALA A 86 -9.24 -8.10 1.51
C ALA A 86 -8.52 -9.44 1.68
N GLU A 87 -7.38 -9.64 1.01
CA GLU A 87 -6.56 -10.85 1.15
C GLU A 87 -5.68 -10.85 2.41
N LEU A 88 -5.05 -9.72 2.71
CA LEU A 88 -3.99 -9.59 3.72
C LEU A 88 -4.54 -9.18 5.09
N GLU A 89 -5.66 -8.46 5.13
CA GLU A 89 -6.18 -7.79 6.33
C GLU A 89 -5.06 -7.06 7.11
N PRO A 90 -4.41 -6.05 6.52
CA PRO A 90 -3.28 -5.35 7.13
C PRO A 90 -3.72 -4.61 8.41
N GLU A 91 -2.87 -4.61 9.42
CA GLU A 91 -3.03 -3.82 10.65
C GLU A 91 -2.48 -2.41 10.49
N GLU A 92 -1.55 -2.21 9.56
CA GLU A 92 -1.00 -0.90 9.21
C GLU A 92 -0.96 -0.73 7.69
N LEU A 93 -1.32 0.46 7.22
CA LEU A 93 -1.23 0.88 5.84
C LEU A 93 -0.30 2.11 5.76
N HIS A 94 0.80 1.98 5.02
CA HIS A 94 1.77 3.04 4.78
C HIS A 94 1.56 3.60 3.38
N LEU A 95 1.25 4.89 3.31
CA LEU A 95 0.95 5.61 2.09
C LEU A 95 2.11 6.52 1.71
N PRO A 96 2.35 6.78 0.41
CA PRO A 96 3.32 7.78 0.01
C PRO A 96 2.88 9.15 0.54
N PHE A 97 3.83 9.99 0.94
CA PHE A 97 3.50 11.38 1.24
C PHE A 97 3.06 12.08 -0.06
N PRO A 98 1.94 12.83 -0.07
CA PRO A 98 1.49 13.56 -1.25
C PRO A 98 2.46 14.71 -1.54
N SER A 99 3.48 14.41 -2.34
CA SER A 99 4.57 15.31 -2.72
C SER A 99 4.15 16.22 -3.89
N LEU A 100 5.12 16.94 -4.48
CA LEU A 100 4.89 17.72 -5.69
C LEU A 100 4.69 16.86 -6.96
N HIS A 101 4.90 15.55 -6.87
CA HIS A 101 4.77 14.63 -7.99
C HIS A 101 3.33 14.09 -8.08
N GLN A 102 2.68 14.22 -9.25
CA GLN A 102 1.26 13.88 -9.42
C GLN A 102 0.94 12.42 -9.08
N ASP A 103 1.85 11.49 -9.39
CA ASP A 103 1.64 10.07 -9.09
C ASP A 103 1.72 9.76 -7.59
N HIS A 104 2.50 10.53 -6.82
CA HIS A 104 2.50 10.43 -5.35
C HIS A 104 1.15 10.88 -4.78
N ILE A 105 0.59 11.97 -5.32
CA ILE A 105 -0.74 12.46 -4.94
C ILE A 105 -1.80 11.40 -5.28
N ALA A 106 -1.79 10.86 -6.50
CA ALA A 106 -2.76 9.87 -6.95
C ALA A 106 -2.70 8.58 -6.10
N ALA A 107 -1.49 8.06 -5.85
CA ALA A 107 -1.30 6.87 -5.03
C ALA A 107 -1.71 7.11 -3.57
N TYR A 108 -1.40 8.28 -3.00
CA TYR A 108 -1.86 8.67 -1.67
C TYR A 108 -3.39 8.69 -1.60
N GLU A 109 -4.07 9.34 -2.55
CA GLU A 109 -5.52 9.41 -2.55
C GLU A 109 -6.19 8.04 -2.68
N ALA A 110 -5.66 7.16 -3.53
CA ALA A 110 -6.16 5.80 -3.68
C ALA A 110 -5.97 4.97 -2.39
N GLY A 111 -4.81 5.12 -1.75
CA GLY A 111 -4.56 4.53 -0.44
C GLY A 111 -5.52 5.03 0.64
N MET A 112 -5.84 6.33 0.65
CA MET A 112 -6.82 6.92 1.57
C MET A 112 -8.25 6.39 1.33
N ARG A 113 -8.65 6.19 0.07
CA ARG A 113 -9.94 5.56 -0.29
C ARG A 113 -10.02 4.13 0.26
N THR A 114 -8.94 3.37 0.12
CA THR A 114 -8.79 2.00 0.64
C THR A 114 -8.90 1.97 2.16
N ALA A 115 -8.19 2.87 2.85
CA ALA A 115 -8.20 2.96 4.31
C ALA A 115 -9.60 3.20 4.90
N ARG A 116 -10.43 4.00 4.21
CA ARG A 116 -11.82 4.27 4.61
C ARG A 116 -12.68 3.01 4.54
N LEU A 117 -12.49 2.19 3.52
CA LEU A 117 -13.25 0.96 3.36
C LEU A 117 -12.81 -0.10 4.36
N ALA A 118 -11.50 -0.26 4.57
CA ALA A 118 -10.91 -1.16 5.57
C ALA A 118 -11.39 -0.90 7.02
N THR A 119 -11.87 0.30 7.33
CA THR A 119 -12.36 0.68 8.67
C THR A 119 -13.87 0.47 8.89
N SER A 120 -14.61 0.06 7.86
CA SER A 120 -16.05 -0.20 7.98
C SER A 120 -16.34 -1.56 8.65
N PRO A 121 -17.28 -1.65 9.62
CA PRO A 121 -17.64 -2.93 10.24
C PRO A 121 -18.12 -3.96 9.21
N GLY A 122 -17.41 -5.08 9.08
CA GLY A 122 -17.76 -6.17 8.16
C GLY A 122 -17.11 -6.10 6.77
N HIS A 123 -16.14 -5.20 6.55
CA HIS A 123 -15.54 -4.98 5.24
C HIS A 123 -14.60 -6.08 4.74
N PHE A 124 -14.07 -6.94 5.62
CA PHE A 124 -13.32 -8.14 5.22
C PHE A 124 -14.20 -9.39 5.35
N PRO A 125 -15.17 -9.66 4.44
CA PRO A 125 -15.94 -10.88 4.51
C PRO A 125 -15.14 -12.00 3.85
N ARG A 126 -14.42 -12.78 4.65
CA ARG A 126 -14.37 -14.26 4.53
C ARG A 126 -13.64 -14.89 5.71
N GLY A 127 -14.41 -15.57 6.55
CA GLY A 127 -13.88 -16.47 7.57
C GLY A 127 -13.86 -15.86 8.96
N THR A 128 -14.74 -16.38 9.81
CA THR A 128 -14.77 -16.24 11.26
C THR A 128 -13.36 -16.16 11.90
N GLY A 129 -12.94 -14.97 12.34
CA GLY A 129 -11.64 -14.76 13.00
C GLY A 129 -11.66 -13.52 13.91
N ARG A 130 -10.99 -13.61 15.05
CA ARG A 130 -11.21 -12.75 16.24
C ARG A 130 -11.02 -11.24 16.01
N ARG A 131 -12.01 -10.50 16.53
CA ARG A 131 -12.12 -9.03 16.58
C ARG A 131 -10.99 -8.40 17.42
N ARG A 132 -10.28 -7.41 16.86
CA ARG A 132 -9.74 -6.29 17.65
C ARG A 132 -10.59 -5.06 17.34
N ARG A 133 -11.34 -4.62 18.35
CA ARG A 133 -12.20 -3.44 18.30
C ARG A 133 -11.27 -2.21 18.36
N TRP A 134 -11.06 -1.53 17.24
CA TRP A 134 -10.53 -0.17 17.26
C TRP A 134 -11.67 0.74 17.72
N SER A 135 -11.66 1.12 19.00
CA SER A 135 -12.58 2.11 19.52
C SER A 135 -12.08 3.50 19.16
N CYS A 136 -12.77 4.18 18.24
CA CYS A 136 -12.69 5.63 18.09
C CYS A 136 -13.27 6.25 19.37
N PRO A 137 -12.54 7.08 20.14
CA PRO A 137 -13.13 7.83 21.23
C PRO A 137 -14.08 8.85 20.62
N THR A 138 -15.37 8.59 20.74
CA THR A 138 -16.43 9.52 20.38
C THR A 138 -16.20 10.85 21.09
N TRP A 139 -16.15 11.94 20.32
CA TRP A 139 -16.37 13.30 20.82
C TRP A 139 -17.69 13.32 21.58
N ARG A 140 -17.62 13.40 22.91
CA ARG A 140 -18.76 13.84 23.71
C ARG A 140 -18.83 15.35 23.55
N SER A 141 -19.77 15.82 22.75
CA SER A 141 -20.27 17.19 22.85
C SER A 141 -20.81 17.38 24.27
N ALA A 142 -20.07 18.13 25.08
CA ALA A 142 -20.58 18.67 26.33
C ALA A 142 -21.64 19.73 26.00
N THR A 143 -22.75 19.62 26.72
CA THR A 143 -23.90 20.53 26.81
C THR A 143 -23.55 22.00 26.88
#